data_AF-A0A962SK03-F1
#
_entry.id   AF-A0A962SK03-F1
#
_cell.length_a   1.000
_cell.length_b   1.000
_cell.length_c   1.000
_cell.angle_alpha   90.00
_cell.angle_beta   90.00
_cell.angle_gamma   90.00
#
_symmetry.space_group_name_H-M   'P 1'
#
loop_
_entity.id
_entity.type
_entity.pdbx_description
1 polymer ?
#
loop_
_entity_poly.entity_id
_entity_poly.type
_entity_poly.pdbx_seq_one_letter_code
_entity_poly.pdbx_strand_id
1 'polypeptide(L)'
;MHPNLASSLASLLLLTALSADAAQLFRQPATTQPLPTELAMDCSQLEREIARLQPLTYSYKPAFHQNPYQGVALTAGTLLSQFYYLYHGYDYYLDYREQARIMPAQEKIARLQQLKAEQRCFL
;
A
#
# COMPACT_ATOMS: atom_id res chain seq x y z
N MET A 1 40.23 -2.47 -30.22
CA MET A 1 38.80 -2.86 -30.26
C MET A 1 38.40 -3.38 -28.87
N HIS A 2 37.88 -2.51 -27.99
CA HIS A 2 37.36 -2.88 -26.67
C HIS A 2 35.87 -2.50 -26.55
N PRO A 3 34.93 -3.25 -27.17
CA PRO A 3 33.50 -2.97 -27.03
C PRO A 3 32.87 -3.50 -25.73
N ASN A 4 33.58 -4.33 -24.95
CA ASN A 4 32.96 -5.12 -23.87
C ASN A 4 32.92 -4.46 -22.48
N LEU A 5 33.78 -3.47 -22.20
CA LEU A 5 33.82 -2.81 -20.88
C LEU A 5 32.66 -1.83 -20.69
N ALA A 6 32.31 -1.06 -21.73
CA ALA A 6 31.22 -0.09 -21.66
C ALA A 6 29.84 -0.77 -21.51
N SER A 7 29.63 -1.90 -22.17
CA SER A 7 28.36 -2.64 -22.10
C SER A 7 28.15 -3.34 -20.75
N SER A 8 29.23 -3.86 -20.15
CA SER A 8 29.20 -4.46 -18.81
C SER A 8 28.98 -3.42 -17.70
N LEU A 9 29.61 -2.24 -17.80
CA LEU A 9 29.40 -1.13 -16.88
C LEU A 9 27.97 -0.55 -17.00
N ALA A 10 27.42 -0.44 -18.22
CA ALA A 10 26.03 -0.05 -18.42
C ALA A 10 25.04 -1.03 -17.78
N SER A 11 25.34 -2.33 -17.85
CA SER A 11 24.52 -3.39 -17.23
C SER A 11 24.57 -3.34 -15.70
N LEU A 12 25.75 -3.10 -15.12
CA LEU A 12 25.90 -2.88 -13.66
C LEU A 12 25.19 -1.60 -13.19
N LEU A 13 25.26 -0.51 -13.96
CA LEU A 13 24.57 0.75 -13.65
C LEU A 13 23.04 0.61 -13.71
N LEU A 14 22.49 -0.21 -14.62
CA LEU A 14 21.06 -0.51 -14.65
C LEU A 14 20.62 -1.31 -13.41
N LEU A 15 21.42 -2.29 -12.96
CA LEU A 15 21.10 -3.08 -11.77
C LEU A 15 21.16 -2.24 -10.49
N THR A 16 22.12 -1.31 -10.36
CA THR A 16 22.22 -0.45 -9.18
C THR A 16 21.14 0.63 -9.14
N ALA A 17 20.77 1.20 -10.30
CA ALA A 17 19.65 2.15 -10.40
C ALA A 17 18.31 1.53 -9.98
N LEU A 18 18.08 0.24 -10.29
CA LEU A 18 16.86 -0.47 -9.87
C LEU A 18 16.79 -0.68 -8.35
N SER A 19 17.94 -0.78 -7.67
CA SER A 19 17.99 -1.01 -6.22
C SER A 19 17.82 0.27 -5.38
N ALA A 20 18.10 1.45 -5.95
CA ALA A 20 18.06 2.72 -5.24
C ALA A 20 16.64 3.14 -4.83
N ASP A 21 15.61 2.71 -5.57
CA ASP A 21 14.20 3.01 -5.30
C ASP A 21 13.44 1.88 -4.60
N ALA A 22 14.13 0.83 -4.12
CA ALA A 22 13.49 -0.27 -3.40
C ALA A 22 12.68 0.22 -2.18
N ALA A 23 13.07 1.33 -1.56
CA ALA A 23 12.32 1.94 -0.45
C ALA A 23 11.01 2.61 -0.89
N GLN A 24 10.88 3.05 -2.14
CA GLN A 24 9.64 3.61 -2.70
C GLN A 24 8.64 2.51 -3.10
N LEU A 25 9.08 1.27 -3.31
CA LEU A 25 8.19 0.14 -3.55
C LEU A 25 7.35 -0.24 -2.32
N PHE A 26 7.85 0.07 -1.13
CA PHE A 26 7.14 -0.22 0.10
C PHE A 26 6.32 0.97 0.57
N ARG A 27 5.24 0.66 1.28
CA ARG A 27 4.41 1.67 1.92
C ARG A 27 5.27 2.50 2.87
N GLN A 28 5.26 3.82 2.68
CA GLN A 28 5.89 4.74 3.62
C GLN A 28 5.02 4.96 4.85
N PRO A 29 5.63 5.21 6.03
CA PRO A 29 4.87 5.55 7.21
C PRO A 29 4.03 6.81 6.97
N ALA A 30 2.84 6.85 7.57
CA ALA A 30 1.95 8.01 7.48
C ALA A 30 2.67 9.29 7.91
N THR A 31 2.41 10.40 7.21
CA THR A 31 2.93 11.70 7.62
C THR A 31 2.37 12.06 9.00
N THR A 32 3.29 12.33 9.93
CA THR A 32 2.98 12.58 11.34
C THR A 32 2.45 13.98 11.62
N GLN A 33 2.44 14.87 10.61
CA GLN A 33 2.04 16.25 10.82
C GLN A 33 0.50 16.39 10.85
N PRO A 34 -0.06 16.84 11.98
CA PRO A 34 -1.49 17.08 12.12
C PRO A 34 -1.95 18.30 11.31
N LEU A 35 -3.14 18.21 10.71
CA LEU A 35 -3.75 19.36 10.06
C LEU A 35 -4.25 20.37 11.11
N PRO A 36 -4.33 21.67 10.78
CA PRO A 36 -4.87 22.69 11.68
C PRO A 36 -6.29 22.37 12.19
N THR A 37 -7.11 21.72 11.37
CA THR A 37 -8.45 21.27 11.73
C THR A 37 -8.47 20.11 12.72
N GLU A 38 -7.44 19.26 12.70
CA GLU A 38 -7.28 18.12 13.62
C GLU A 38 -6.74 18.58 14.98
N LEU A 39 -5.89 19.60 15.00
CA LEU A 39 -5.36 20.22 16.22
C LEU A 39 -6.45 20.88 17.07
N ALA A 40 -7.53 21.36 16.45
CA ALA A 40 -8.65 22.01 17.14
C ALA A 40 -9.69 21.02 17.71
N MET A 41 -9.51 19.71 17.51
CA MET A 41 -10.45 18.70 17.99
C MET A 41 -10.22 18.36 19.46
N ASP A 42 -11.31 18.17 20.23
CA ASP A 42 -11.25 17.66 21.60
C ASP A 42 -11.06 16.14 21.64
N CYS A 43 -10.59 15.57 22.77
CA CYS A 43 -10.39 14.12 22.94
C CYS A 43 -11.60 13.26 22.46
N SER A 44 -12.83 13.66 22.80
CA SER A 44 -14.04 12.93 22.38
C SER A 44 -14.32 13.02 20.88
N GLN A 45 -13.91 14.13 20.24
CA GLN A 45 -14.02 14.33 18.79
C GLN A 45 -12.99 13.46 18.06
N LEU A 46 -11.75 13.38 18.57
CA LEU A 46 -10.71 12.50 18.04
C LEU A 46 -11.17 11.05 18.04
N GLU A 47 -11.71 10.56 19.16
CA GLU A 47 -12.16 9.17 19.27
C GLU A 47 -13.31 8.85 18.33
N ARG A 48 -14.30 9.75 18.22
CA ARG A 48 -15.41 9.56 17.26
C ARG A 48 -14.91 9.52 15.83
N GLU A 49 -13.96 10.37 15.47
CA GLU A 49 -13.41 10.39 14.12
C GLU A 49 -12.57 9.13 13.82
N ILE A 50 -11.77 8.66 14.77
CA ILE A 50 -11.06 7.37 14.66
C ILE A 50 -12.06 6.22 14.47
N ALA A 51 -13.10 6.15 15.31
CA ALA A 51 -14.13 5.13 15.23
C ALA A 51 -14.89 5.17 13.89
N ARG A 52 -15.13 6.37 13.33
CA ARG A 52 -15.76 6.56 12.02
C ARG A 52 -14.87 6.07 10.87
N LEU A 53 -13.55 6.23 10.98
CA LEU A 53 -12.59 5.80 9.96
C LEU A 53 -12.29 4.31 10.03
N GLN A 54 -12.43 3.68 11.20
CA GLN A 54 -12.07 2.27 11.42
C GLN A 54 -12.68 1.30 10.38
N PRO A 55 -13.98 1.39 10.01
CA PRO A 55 -14.58 0.51 9.00
C PRO A 55 -13.98 0.65 7.61
N LEU A 56 -13.36 1.80 7.29
CA LEU A 56 -12.73 2.05 5.99
C LEU A 56 -11.35 1.40 5.86
N THR A 57 -10.81 0.86 6.95
CA THR A 57 -9.47 0.25 6.98
C THR A 57 -9.45 -1.23 6.61
N TYR A 58 -10.63 -1.87 6.54
CA TYR A 58 -10.76 -3.29 6.24
C TYR A 58 -10.85 -3.54 4.73
N SER A 59 -10.13 -4.57 4.27
CA SER A 59 -10.26 -5.11 2.91
C SER A 59 -11.34 -6.19 2.90
N TYR A 60 -12.20 -6.18 1.87
CA TYR A 60 -13.20 -7.22 1.64
C TYR A 60 -12.68 -8.30 0.70
N LYS A 61 -11.52 -8.05 0.07
CA LYS A 61 -10.86 -8.98 -0.82
C LYS A 61 -10.18 -10.10 -0.01
N PRO A 62 -10.41 -11.38 -0.38
CA PRO A 62 -9.69 -12.48 0.26
C PRO A 62 -8.20 -12.41 -0.06
N ALA A 63 -7.37 -12.86 0.89
CA ALA A 63 -5.94 -13.00 0.66
C ALA A 63 -5.67 -13.97 -0.50
N PHE A 64 -4.50 -13.82 -1.14
CA PHE A 64 -4.11 -14.60 -2.32
C PHE A 64 -4.36 -16.11 -2.17
N HIS A 65 -3.94 -16.71 -1.05
CA HIS A 65 -4.07 -18.15 -0.80
C HIS A 65 -5.49 -18.59 -0.42
N GLN A 66 -6.37 -17.65 -0.04
CA GLN A 66 -7.75 -17.93 0.35
C GLN A 66 -8.72 -17.84 -0.83
N ASN A 67 -8.26 -17.29 -1.96
CA ASN A 67 -9.08 -17.11 -3.15
C ASN A 67 -8.91 -18.30 -4.11
N PRO A 68 -9.96 -19.13 -4.32
CA PRO A 68 -9.86 -20.30 -5.20
C PRO A 68 -9.57 -19.94 -6.65
N TYR A 69 -9.95 -18.73 -7.10
CA TYR A 69 -9.71 -18.28 -8.46
C TYR A 69 -8.24 -17.98 -8.74
N GLN A 70 -7.44 -17.62 -7.73
CA GLN A 70 -5.99 -17.41 -7.87
C GLN A 70 -5.29 -18.72 -8.28
N GLY A 71 -5.67 -19.84 -7.64
CA GLY A 71 -5.14 -21.16 -7.98
C GLY A 71 -5.48 -21.56 -9.42
N VAL A 72 -6.74 -21.36 -9.82
CA VAL A 72 -7.19 -21.65 -11.20
C VAL A 72 -6.47 -20.77 -12.22
N ALA A 73 -6.31 -19.47 -11.95
CA ALA A 73 -5.61 -18.55 -12.84
C ALA A 73 -4.14 -18.91 -13.02
N LEU A 74 -3.46 -19.34 -11.95
CA LEU A 74 -2.09 -19.86 -12.02
C LEU A 74 -2.01 -21.10 -12.91
N THR A 75 -2.86 -22.11 -12.67
CA THR A 75 -2.82 -23.36 -13.45
C THR A 75 -3.18 -23.09 -14.92
N ALA A 76 -4.25 -22.33 -15.18
CA ALA A 76 -4.62 -21.92 -16.53
C ALA A 76 -3.51 -21.12 -17.21
N GLY A 77 -2.81 -20.27 -16.45
CA GLY A 77 -1.65 -19.49 -16.90
C GLY A 77 -0.49 -20.33 -17.42
N THR A 78 -0.25 -21.50 -16.83
CA THR A 78 0.81 -22.41 -17.30
C THR A 78 0.54 -22.97 -18.69
N LEU A 79 -0.75 -23.15 -19.03
CA LEU A 79 -1.19 -23.63 -20.34
C LEU A 79 -1.33 -22.48 -21.34
N LEU A 80 -1.88 -21.36 -20.87
CA LEU A 80 -2.26 -20.21 -21.68
C LEU A 80 -2.02 -18.93 -20.87
N SER A 81 -0.85 -18.32 -21.07
CA SER A 81 -0.37 -17.14 -20.32
C SER A 81 -1.36 -15.97 -20.32
N GLN A 82 -2.17 -15.83 -21.37
CA GLN A 82 -3.20 -14.80 -21.49
C GLN A 82 -4.22 -14.82 -20.34
N PHE A 83 -4.63 -15.99 -19.84
CA PHE A 83 -5.60 -16.07 -18.75
C PHE A 83 -5.03 -15.59 -17.41
N TYR A 84 -3.74 -15.85 -17.20
CA TYR A 84 -3.01 -15.33 -16.05
C TYR A 84 -3.01 -13.80 -16.06
N TYR A 85 -2.55 -13.19 -17.15
CA TYR A 85 -2.47 -11.72 -17.23
C TYR A 85 -3.84 -11.04 -17.12
N LEU A 86 -4.88 -11.59 -17.76
CA LEU A 86 -6.23 -11.02 -17.69
C LEU A 86 -6.79 -11.06 -16.27
N TYR A 87 -6.70 -12.22 -15.60
CA TYR A 87 -7.23 -12.36 -14.24
C TYR A 87 -6.46 -11.51 -13.24
N HIS A 88 -5.12 -11.58 -13.25
CA HIS A 88 -4.30 -10.79 -12.32
C HIS A 88 -4.39 -9.28 -12.59
N GLY A 89 -4.55 -8.87 -13.84
CA GLY A 89 -4.80 -7.46 -14.17
C GLY A 89 -6.10 -6.95 -13.56
N TYR A 90 -7.18 -7.73 -13.65
CA TYR A 90 -8.45 -7.39 -12.99
C TYR A 90 -8.35 -7.41 -11.46
N ASP A 91 -7.73 -8.45 -10.90
CA ASP A 91 -7.54 -8.60 -9.45
C ASP A 91 -6.70 -7.46 -8.85
N TYR A 92 -5.67 -7.01 -9.57
CA TYR A 92 -4.87 -5.84 -9.22
C TYR A 92 -5.68 -4.54 -9.29
N TYR A 93 -6.52 -4.37 -10.31
CA TYR A 93 -7.39 -3.20 -10.41
C TYR A 93 -8.35 -3.09 -9.22
N LEU A 94 -8.93 -4.22 -8.77
CA LEU A 94 -9.77 -4.24 -7.57
C LEU A 94 -8.96 -3.88 -6.33
N ASP A 95 -7.75 -4.42 -6.19
CA ASP A 95 -6.84 -4.13 -5.09
C ASP A 95 -6.51 -2.64 -5.01
N TYR A 96 -6.16 -2.03 -6.15
CA TYR A 96 -5.88 -0.61 -6.26
C TYR A 96 -7.07 0.24 -5.79
N ARG A 97 -8.30 -0.13 -6.16
CA ARG A 97 -9.51 0.57 -5.71
C ARG A 97 -9.75 0.44 -4.21
N GLU A 98 -9.47 -0.72 -3.62
CA GLU A 98 -9.57 -0.90 -2.17
C GLU A 98 -8.48 -0.12 -1.43
N GLN A 99 -7.24 -0.20 -1.90
CA GLN A 99 -6.11 0.52 -1.30
C GLN A 99 -6.31 2.04 -1.35
N ALA A 100 -6.88 2.59 -2.43
CA ALA A 100 -7.20 4.01 -2.54
C ALA A 100 -8.15 4.50 -1.43
N ARG A 101 -8.94 3.61 -0.81
CA ARG A 101 -9.80 3.89 0.35
C ARG A 101 -9.09 3.62 1.68
N ILE A 102 -8.40 2.47 1.76
CA ILE A 102 -7.81 1.97 3.00
C ILE A 102 -6.58 2.81 3.41
N MET A 103 -5.71 3.14 2.46
CA MET A 103 -4.46 3.87 2.74
C MET A 103 -4.71 5.23 3.41
N PRO A 104 -5.52 6.14 2.85
CA PRO A 104 -5.76 7.45 3.48
C PRO A 104 -6.50 7.32 4.82
N ALA A 105 -7.38 6.34 4.98
CA ALA A 105 -8.08 6.09 6.25
C ALA A 105 -7.09 5.67 7.35
N GLN A 106 -6.19 4.73 7.04
CA GLN A 106 -5.16 4.27 7.98
C GLN A 106 -4.15 5.38 8.31
N GLU A 107 -3.74 6.18 7.34
CA GLU A 107 -2.86 7.33 7.57
C GLU A 107 -3.49 8.36 8.50
N LYS A 108 -4.76 8.69 8.26
CA LYS A 108 -5.51 9.61 9.11
C LYS A 108 -5.69 9.05 10.53
N ILE A 109 -5.99 7.76 10.68
CA ILE A 109 -6.07 7.11 11.99
C ILE A 109 -4.74 7.19 12.73
N ALA A 110 -3.62 6.86 12.08
CA ALA A 110 -2.30 6.91 12.70
C ALA A 110 -1.96 8.33 13.20
N ARG A 111 -2.28 9.35 12.41
CA ARG A 111 -2.09 10.76 12.78
C ARG A 111 -2.98 11.18 13.95
N LEU A 112 -4.26 10.81 13.94
CA LEU A 112 -5.18 11.09 15.04
C LEU A 112 -4.78 10.35 16.33
N GLN A 113 -4.26 9.12 16.23
CA GLN A 113 -3.74 8.37 17.37
C GLN A 113 -2.50 9.03 17.98
N GLN A 114 -1.60 9.55 17.13
CA GLN A 114 -0.48 10.34 17.59
C GLN A 114 -0.94 11.60 18.33
N LEU A 115 -1.90 12.34 17.77
CA LEU A 115 -2.50 13.51 18.44
C LEU A 115 -3.15 13.13 19.78
N LYS A 116 -3.88 12.01 19.85
CA LYS A 116 -4.46 11.49 21.09
C LYS A 116 -3.37 11.29 22.16
N ALA A 117 -2.21 10.76 21.76
CA ALA A 117 -1.06 10.56 22.64
C ALA A 117 -0.39 11.89 23.06
N GLU A 118 -0.22 12.84 22.13
CA GLU A 118 0.35 14.17 22.40
C GLU A 118 -0.52 14.99 23.36
N GLN A 119 -1.84 14.95 23.19
CA GLN A 119 -2.82 15.60 24.06
C GLN A 119 -3.08 14.84 25.38
N ARG A 120 -2.44 13.67 25.58
CA ARG A 120 -2.60 12.82 26.79
C ARG A 120 -4.05 12.42 27.06
N CYS A 121 -4.83 12.22 26.00
CA CYS A 121 -6.19 11.74 26.11
C CYS A 121 -6.17 10.21 26.40
N PHE A 122 -6.31 9.82 27.66
CA PHE A 122 -6.45 8.42 28.10
C PHE A 122 -7.87 8.16 28.53
N LEU A 123 -8.80 8.27 27.58
CA LEU A 123 -10.14 7.71 27.70
C LEU A 123 -10.13 6.31 27.06
#